data_AF-A0A3B9W3C0-F1
#
_entry.id   AF-A0A3B9W3C0-F1
#
_cell.length_a   1.000
_cell.length_b   1.000
_cell.length_c   1.000
_cell.angle_alpha   90.00
_cell.angle_beta   90.00
_cell.angle_gamma   90.00
#
_symmetry.space_group_name_H-M   'P 1'
#
loop_
_entity.id
_entity.type
_entity.pdbx_description
1 polymer ?
#
loop_
_entity_poly.entity_id
_entity_poly.type
_entity_poly.pdbx_seq_one_letter_code
_entity_poly.pdbx_strand_id
1 'polypeptide(L)'
;PFNFPVMVPLWMAPMAIATGNAFILKPSERDPSASMLLAKLWKQAGLPDGVFQVLHGGKETVDGLLTHPDVDGISFVGSTPIAQYVHETATAHGKRVQALGGAKNHAIIMPDADLDNAA
;
A
#
# COMPACT_ATOMS: atom_id res chain seq x y z
N PRO A 1 -1.97 -2.04 -4.75
CA PRO A 1 -2.58 -3.05 -5.66
C PRO A 1 -3.89 -2.51 -6.27
N PHE A 2 -4.40 -3.14 -7.33
CA PHE A 2 -5.62 -2.69 -8.03
C PHE A 2 -6.93 -3.06 -7.30
N ASN A 3 -6.97 -4.21 -6.62
CA ASN A 3 -8.21 -4.76 -6.05
C ASN A 3 -8.85 -3.91 -4.94
N PHE A 4 -8.10 -3.03 -4.28
CA PHE A 4 -8.59 -2.19 -3.19
C PHE A 4 -7.99 -0.77 -3.27
N PRO A 5 -8.41 0.06 -4.22
CA PRO A 5 -7.78 1.36 -4.51
C PRO A 5 -8.11 2.45 -3.46
N VAL A 6 -8.99 2.16 -2.49
CA VAL A 6 -9.33 3.04 -1.36
C VAL A 6 -8.83 2.45 -0.04
N MET A 7 -9.26 1.23 0.29
CA MET A 7 -8.96 0.59 1.58
C MET A 7 -7.46 0.43 1.82
N VAL A 8 -6.68 -0.02 0.83
CA VAL A 8 -5.24 -0.27 1.03
C VAL A 8 -4.45 1.04 1.25
N PRO A 9 -4.65 2.11 0.46
CA PRO A 9 -4.09 3.42 0.80
C PRO A 9 -4.45 3.92 2.21
N LEU A 10 -5.71 3.75 2.62
CA LEU A 10 -6.19 4.14 3.95
C LEU A 10 -5.70 3.24 5.08
N TRP A 11 -5.16 2.05 4.78
CA TRP A 11 -4.48 1.23 5.78
C TRP A 11 -3.06 1.73 6.08
N MET A 12 -2.44 2.43 5.13
CA MET A 12 -1.06 2.92 5.25
C MET A 12 -0.99 4.40 5.66
N ALA A 13 -1.59 5.28 4.85
CA ALA A 13 -1.35 6.72 4.95
C ALA A 13 -1.87 7.36 6.24
N PRO A 14 -3.09 7.08 6.74
CA PRO A 14 -3.61 7.73 7.94
C PRO A 14 -2.72 7.49 9.16
N MET A 15 -2.26 6.26 9.36
CA MET A 15 -1.39 5.92 10.50
C MET A 15 0.00 6.55 10.37
N ALA A 16 0.60 6.54 9.17
CA ALA A 16 1.87 7.21 8.93
C ALA A 16 1.78 8.72 9.20
N ILE A 17 0.70 9.36 8.73
CA ILE A 17 0.46 10.79 8.89
C ILE A 17 0.16 11.15 10.35
N ALA A 18 -0.72 10.39 11.02
CA ALA A 18 -1.08 10.63 12.41
C ALA A 18 0.12 10.49 13.36
N THR A 19 1.13 9.69 12.97
CA THR A 19 2.39 9.54 13.72
C THR A 19 3.47 10.56 13.32
N GLY A 20 3.13 11.54 12.48
CA GLY A 20 3.99 12.69 12.16
C GLY A 20 4.81 12.56 10.88
N ASN A 21 4.58 11.54 10.05
CA ASN A 21 5.30 11.35 8.79
C ASN A 21 4.59 12.02 7.61
N ALA A 22 5.36 12.45 6.61
CA ALA A 22 4.82 12.67 5.27
C ALA A 22 4.68 11.32 4.54
N PHE A 23 3.77 11.25 3.57
CA PHE A 23 3.45 10.03 2.86
C PHE A 23 3.34 10.24 1.35
N ILE A 24 4.09 9.44 0.58
CA ILE A 24 3.99 9.38 -0.87
C ILE A 24 3.26 8.09 -1.25
N LEU A 25 2.06 8.22 -1.79
CA LEU A 25 1.29 7.11 -2.33
C LEU A 25 1.60 6.91 -3.80
N LYS A 26 2.13 5.74 -4.16
CA LYS A 26 2.14 5.24 -5.55
C LYS A 26 1.02 4.22 -5.75
N PRO A 27 -0.15 4.60 -6.30
CA PRO A 27 -1.27 3.68 -6.48
C PRO A 27 -1.10 2.80 -7.73
N SER A 28 -2.03 1.88 -7.94
CA SER A 28 -2.06 1.13 -9.21
C SER A 28 -2.45 2.06 -10.37
N GLU A 29 -1.78 1.88 -11.49
CA GLU A 29 -2.06 2.56 -12.76
C GLU A 29 -3.38 2.12 -13.41
N ARG A 30 -3.98 1.00 -12.95
CA ARG A 30 -5.22 0.45 -13.52
C ARG A 30 -6.47 1.20 -13.10
N ASP A 31 -6.47 1.77 -11.89
CA ASP A 31 -7.62 2.41 -11.24
C ASP A 31 -7.20 3.61 -10.35
N PRO A 32 -6.46 4.59 -10.88
CA PRO A 32 -5.80 5.63 -10.09
C PRO A 32 -6.75 6.70 -9.52
N SER A 33 -7.97 6.83 -10.04
CA SER A 33 -8.88 7.95 -9.76
C SER A 33 -9.25 8.08 -8.28
N ALA A 34 -9.40 6.95 -7.58
CA ALA A 34 -9.71 6.93 -6.16
C ALA A 34 -8.63 7.62 -5.31
N SER A 35 -7.36 7.44 -5.66
CA SER A 35 -6.24 8.06 -4.94
C SER A 35 -6.21 9.58 -5.13
N MET A 36 -6.60 10.07 -6.32
CA MET A 36 -6.74 11.50 -6.58
C MET A 36 -7.89 12.12 -5.78
N LEU A 37 -9.01 11.41 -5.64
CA LEU A 37 -10.09 11.84 -4.76
C LEU A 37 -9.64 11.88 -3.29
N LEU A 38 -8.92 10.87 -2.81
CA LEU A 38 -8.35 10.87 -1.46
C LEU A 38 -7.42 12.08 -1.23
N ALA A 39 -6.55 12.41 -2.18
CA ALA A 39 -5.68 13.58 -2.09
C ALA A 39 -6.47 14.89 -1.94
N LYS A 40 -7.55 15.05 -2.74
CA LYS A 40 -8.46 16.20 -2.63
C LYS A 40 -9.14 16.26 -1.26
N LEU A 41 -9.60 15.12 -0.74
CA LEU A 41 -10.28 15.04 0.55
C LEU A 41 -9.33 15.32 1.72
N TRP A 42 -8.08 14.84 1.68
CA TRP A 42 -7.06 15.19 2.67
C TRP A 42 -6.81 16.69 2.72
N LYS A 43 -6.67 17.33 1.55
CA LYS A 43 -6.52 18.79 1.45
C LYS A 43 -7.74 19.52 2.02
N GLN A 44 -8.95 19.07 1.69
CA GLN A 44 -10.20 19.64 2.21
C GLN A 44 -10.32 19.48 3.73
N ALA A 45 -9.81 18.38 4.29
CA ALA A 45 -9.77 18.14 5.73
C ALA A 45 -8.74 19.01 6.47
N GLY A 46 -7.94 19.80 5.76
CA GLY A 46 -6.96 20.72 6.33
C GLY A 46 -5.56 20.13 6.48
N LEU A 47 -5.25 19.00 5.83
CA LEU A 47 -3.90 18.46 5.84
C LEU A 47 -2.92 19.45 5.17
N PRO A 48 -1.76 19.76 5.78
CA PRO A 48 -0.77 20.65 5.18
C PRO A 48 -0.26 20.15 3.84
N ASP A 49 0.16 21.08 2.98
CA ASP A 49 0.73 20.74 1.67
C ASP A 49 2.00 19.90 1.81
N GLY A 50 2.14 18.91 0.91
CA GLY A 50 3.29 18.00 0.89
C GLY A 50 3.21 16.81 1.86
N VAL A 51 2.29 16.81 2.84
CA VAL A 51 2.16 15.72 3.82
C VAL A 51 1.54 14.46 3.20
N PHE A 52 0.60 14.59 2.27
CA PHE A 52 0.11 13.47 1.46
C PHE A 52 0.27 13.80 -0.02
N GLN A 53 1.06 13.01 -0.73
CA GLN A 53 1.32 13.17 -2.15
C GLN A 53 0.94 11.89 -2.90
N VAL A 54 0.39 12.05 -4.10
CA VAL A 54 0.10 10.93 -5.00
C VAL A 54 1.06 11.01 -6.18
N LEU A 55 1.88 9.98 -6.36
CA LEU A 55 2.84 9.89 -7.44
C LEU A 55 2.47 8.72 -8.35
N HIS A 56 1.93 9.01 -9.53
CA HIS A 56 1.62 7.98 -10.52
C HIS A 56 2.87 7.52 -11.26
N GLY A 57 2.81 6.29 -11.78
CA GLY A 57 3.85 5.78 -12.69
C GLY A 57 3.92 4.26 -12.68
N GLY A 58 5.00 3.72 -13.24
CA GLY A 58 5.22 2.29 -13.40
C GLY A 58 6.28 1.75 -12.45
N LYS A 59 7.14 0.87 -12.96
CA LYS A 59 8.28 0.30 -12.24
C LYS A 59 9.33 1.37 -11.89
N GLU A 60 9.65 2.27 -12.81
CA GLU A 60 10.68 3.32 -12.57
C GLU A 60 10.35 4.18 -11.34
N THR A 61 9.09 4.56 -11.17
CA THR A 61 8.62 5.30 -9.99
C THR A 61 8.77 4.48 -8.71
N VAL A 62 8.50 3.17 -8.77
CA VAL A 62 8.72 2.27 -7.63
C VAL A 62 10.20 2.23 -7.31
N ASP A 63 11.06 1.92 -8.29
CA ASP A 63 12.51 1.82 -8.10
C ASP A 63 13.12 3.11 -7.55
N GLY A 64 12.63 4.26 -8.02
CA GLY A 64 12.97 5.57 -7.47
C GLY A 64 12.66 5.65 -5.97
N LEU A 65 11.43 5.31 -5.55
CA LEU A 65 11.05 5.31 -4.13
C LEU A 65 11.86 4.30 -3.29
N LEU A 66 12.17 3.13 -3.85
CA LEU A 66 12.95 2.10 -3.15
C LEU A 66 14.40 2.52 -2.89
N THR A 67 14.95 3.43 -3.69
CA THR A 67 16.36 3.82 -3.65
C THR A 67 16.59 5.26 -3.19
N HIS A 68 15.57 6.11 -3.17
CA HIS A 68 15.68 7.51 -2.79
C HIS A 68 16.16 7.66 -1.34
N PRO A 69 17.25 8.41 -1.05
CA PRO A 69 17.85 8.46 0.29
C PRO A 69 16.88 8.98 1.35
N ASP A 70 16.01 9.94 1.01
CA ASP A 70 15.09 10.57 1.96
C ASP A 70 13.80 9.78 2.26
N VAL A 71 13.65 8.56 1.70
CA VAL A 71 12.50 7.69 2.02
C VAL A 71 12.91 6.71 3.11
N ASP A 72 12.41 6.88 4.34
CA ASP A 72 12.83 6.04 5.49
C ASP A 72 12.16 4.65 5.53
N GLY A 73 10.97 4.52 4.94
CA GLY A 73 10.17 3.30 5.04
C GLY A 73 9.29 3.03 3.83
N ILE A 74 9.06 1.74 3.55
CA ILE A 74 8.24 1.27 2.43
C ILE A 74 7.14 0.34 2.96
N SER A 75 5.90 0.63 2.54
CA SER A 75 4.75 -0.26 2.75
C SER A 75 4.21 -0.72 1.40
N PHE A 76 4.20 -2.02 1.16
CA PHE A 76 3.76 -2.62 -0.10
C PHE A 76 2.67 -3.66 0.10
N VAL A 77 1.68 -3.66 -0.81
CA VAL A 77 0.67 -4.72 -0.94
C VAL A 77 0.51 -5.03 -2.42
N GLY A 78 0.68 -6.30 -2.78
CA GLY A 78 0.58 -6.76 -4.17
C GLY A 78 0.83 -8.25 -4.32
N SER A 79 1.33 -8.67 -5.48
CA SER A 79 1.68 -10.08 -5.71
C SER A 79 2.96 -10.45 -4.96
N THR A 80 3.09 -11.72 -4.58
CA THR A 80 4.27 -12.24 -3.86
C THR A 80 5.61 -11.95 -4.56
N PRO A 81 5.76 -12.15 -5.88
CA PRO A 81 7.03 -11.86 -6.55
C PRO A 81 7.44 -10.38 -6.45
N ILE A 82 6.47 -9.46 -6.53
CA ILE A 82 6.76 -8.02 -6.42
C ILE A 82 6.99 -7.63 -4.96
N ALA A 83 6.29 -8.23 -4.01
CA ALA A 83 6.52 -8.02 -2.58
C ALA A 83 7.94 -8.41 -2.17
N GLN A 84 8.45 -9.54 -2.67
CA GLN A 84 9.84 -9.98 -2.46
C GLN A 84 10.83 -8.98 -3.06
N TYR A 85 10.64 -8.59 -4.33
CA TYR A 85 11.48 -7.59 -5.00
C TYR A 85 11.56 -6.27 -4.22
N VAL A 86 10.41 -5.74 -3.79
CA VAL A 86 10.31 -4.50 -3.01
C VAL A 86 11.02 -4.65 -1.67
N HIS A 87 10.80 -5.77 -0.96
CA HIS A 87 11.44 -6.04 0.31
C HIS A 87 12.96 -6.10 0.20
N GLU A 88 13.49 -6.91 -0.71
CA GLU A 88 14.92 -7.09 -0.92
C GLU A 88 15.60 -5.78 -1.34
N THR A 89 15.01 -5.08 -2.31
CA THR A 89 15.60 -3.84 -2.84
C THR A 89 15.62 -2.73 -1.79
N ALA A 90 14.51 -2.47 -1.10
CA ALA A 90 14.46 -1.38 -0.14
C ALA A 90 15.27 -1.66 1.14
N THR A 91 15.31 -2.91 1.61
CA THR A 91 16.16 -3.28 2.75
C THR A 91 17.65 -3.21 2.42
N ALA A 92 18.05 -3.55 1.18
CA ALA A 92 19.43 -3.34 0.70
C ALA A 92 19.85 -1.85 0.71
N HIS A 93 18.88 -0.92 0.65
CA HIS A 93 19.09 0.52 0.78
C HIS A 93 18.81 1.06 2.19
N GLY A 94 18.80 0.18 3.21
CA GLY A 94 18.69 0.55 4.62
C GLY A 94 17.30 0.95 5.11
N LYS A 95 16.25 0.76 4.29
CA LYS A 95 14.88 1.16 4.62
C LYS A 95 14.17 0.10 5.45
N ARG A 96 13.24 0.54 6.30
CA ARG A 96 12.29 -0.38 6.97
C ARG A 96 11.20 -0.78 5.97
N VAL A 97 10.85 -2.06 5.91
CA VAL A 97 9.87 -2.55 4.92
C VAL A 97 8.83 -3.46 5.53
N GLN A 98 7.57 -3.20 5.22
CA GLN A 98 6.49 -4.18 5.30
C GLN A 98 5.97 -4.48 3.88
N ALA A 99 5.94 -5.75 3.49
CA ALA A 99 5.54 -6.16 2.15
C ALA A 99 4.59 -7.36 2.21
N LEU A 100 3.34 -7.15 1.81
CA LEU A 100 2.30 -8.17 1.80
C LEU A 100 2.11 -8.71 0.38
N GLY A 101 2.35 -10.01 0.23
CA GLY A 101 2.19 -10.75 -1.02
C GLY A 101 0.79 -11.31 -1.23
N GLY A 102 0.69 -12.23 -2.19
CA GLY A 102 -0.53 -12.99 -2.44
C GLY A 102 -0.82 -14.02 -1.36
N ALA A 103 -2.05 -14.51 -1.34
CA ALA A 103 -2.51 -15.51 -0.38
C ALA A 103 -3.31 -16.62 -1.06
N LYS A 104 -3.39 -17.76 -0.38
CA LYS A 104 -4.30 -18.85 -0.72
C LYS A 104 -4.99 -19.29 0.58
N ASN A 105 -6.09 -18.63 0.89
CA ASN A 105 -6.82 -18.86 2.14
C ASN A 105 -7.57 -20.19 2.04
N HIS A 106 -7.50 -20.97 3.11
CA HIS A 106 -8.19 -22.26 3.23
C HIS A 106 -9.35 -22.12 4.21
N ALA A 107 -10.47 -22.76 3.89
CA ALA A 107 -11.56 -22.99 4.83
C ALA A 107 -11.61 -24.50 5.13
N ILE A 108 -11.65 -24.86 6.42
CA ILE A 108 -11.75 -26.25 6.87
C ILE A 108 -13.18 -26.44 7.41
N ILE A 109 -13.92 -27.36 6.81
CA ILE A 109 -15.29 -27.67 7.22
C ILE A 109 -15.27 -28.98 8.00
N MET A 110 -15.63 -28.90 9.28
CA MET A 110 -15.66 -30.05 10.19
C MET A 110 -16.97 -30.85 10.04
N PRO A 111 -17.01 -32.13 10.45
CA PRO A 111 -18.23 -32.94 10.34
C PRO A 111 -19.43 -32.40 11.13
N ASP A 112 -19.21 -31.56 12.14
CA ASP A 112 -20.20 -30.92 12.99
C ASP A 112 -20.51 -29.46 12.58
N ALA A 113 -19.94 -28.99 11.46
CA ALA A 113 -20.22 -27.65 10.95
C ALA A 113 -21.65 -27.54 10.42
N ASP A 114 -22.25 -26.36 10.63
CA ASP A 114 -23.45 -25.95 9.90
C ASP A 114 -23.09 -25.80 8.41
N LEU A 115 -23.53 -26.75 7.59
CA LEU A 115 -23.18 -26.83 6.16
C LEU A 115 -23.85 -25.73 5.34
N ASP A 116 -25.03 -25.26 5.73
CA ASP A 116 -25.73 -24.18 5.02
C ASP A 116 -25.05 -22.84 5.29
N ASN A 117 -24.55 -22.62 6.51
CA ASN A 117 -23.75 -21.45 6.84
C ASN A 117 -22.34 -21.50 6.23
N ALA A 118 -21.79 -22.70 5.99
CA ALA A 118 -20.43 -22.88 5.47
C ALA A 118 -20.32 -22.78 3.94
N ALA A 119 -21.41 -23.01 3.21
CA ALA A 119 -21.47 -23.00 1.75
C ALA A 119 -21.55 -21.57 1.17
#